data_AF-I4W6S9-F1
#
_entry.id   AF-I4W6S9-F1
#
_cell.length_a   1.000
_cell.length_b   1.000
_cell.length_c   1.000
_cell.angle_alpha   90.00
_cell.angle_beta   90.00
_cell.angle_gamma   90.00
#
_symmetry.space_group_name_H-M   'P 1'
#
loop_
_entity.id
_entity.type
_entity.pdbx_description
1 polymer ?
#
loop_
_entity_poly.entity_id
_entity_poly.type
_entity_poly.pdbx_seq_one_letter_code
_entity_poly.pdbx_strand_id
1 'polypeptide(L)'
;MVMVTILLKPLANGGWSICRLHITLFSDLQLGAAIKLAREMARDEFQRLGRETRVEMPGPSSTLVLASYTHGAVTHAQGTTGQGRGVLAA
;
A
#
# COMPACT_ATOMS: atom_id res chain seq x y z
N MET A 1 -14.77 -13.03 0.24
CA MET A 1 -13.48 -13.03 -0.49
C MET A 1 -12.39 -12.61 0.48
N VAL A 2 -11.22 -13.25 0.48
CA VAL A 2 -10.11 -12.91 1.41
C VAL A 2 -9.17 -11.94 0.69
N MET A 3 -8.90 -10.78 1.31
CA MET A 3 -7.92 -9.81 0.83
C MET A 3 -6.49 -10.34 1.00
N VAL A 4 -5.66 -10.16 -0.03
CA VAL A 4 -4.23 -10.49 0.00
C VAL A 4 -3.43 -9.28 0.45
N THR A 5 -2.76 -9.38 1.59
CA THR A 5 -1.85 -8.33 2.07
C THR A 5 -0.42 -8.61 1.66
N ILE A 6 0.16 -7.67 0.92
CA ILE A 6 1.60 -7.57 0.66
C ILE A 6 2.17 -6.57 1.65
N LEU A 7 3.10 -7.01 2.50
CA LEU A 7 3.67 -6.23 3.58
C LEU A 7 5.14 -5.92 3.29
N LEU A 8 5.50 -4.64 3.35
CA LEU A 8 6.90 -4.22 3.39
C LEU A 8 7.39 -4.30 4.84
N LYS A 9 8.54 -4.94 5.08
CA LYS A 9 9.18 -5.00 6.39
C LYS A 9 10.59 -4.41 6.33
N PRO A 10 10.94 -3.46 7.21
CA PRO A 10 12.31 -2.98 7.32
C PRO A 10 13.22 -4.08 7.86
N LEU A 11 14.45 -4.10 7.38
CA LEU A 11 15.53 -4.97 7.86
C LEU A 11 16.50 -4.15 8.70
N ALA A 12 17.23 -4.82 9.59
CA ALA A 12 18.22 -4.16 10.46
C ALA A 12 19.36 -3.49 9.69
N ASN A 13 19.64 -3.94 8.46
CA ASN A 13 20.67 -3.39 7.58
C ASN A 13 20.22 -2.14 6.80
N GLY A 14 19.02 -1.62 7.06
CA GLY A 14 18.44 -0.49 6.33
C GLY A 14 17.76 -0.86 5.01
N GLY A 15 17.83 -2.13 4.60
CA GLY A 15 17.08 -2.69 3.49
C GLY A 15 15.62 -2.97 3.83
N TRP A 16 14.87 -3.41 2.83
CA TRP A 16 13.47 -3.75 2.95
C TRP A 16 13.21 -5.14 2.35
N SER A 17 12.23 -5.81 2.94
CA SER A 17 11.71 -7.09 2.44
C SER A 17 10.25 -6.96 2.08
N ILE A 18 9.81 -7.76 1.09
CA ILE A 18 8.42 -7.90 0.70
C ILE A 18 7.95 -9.25 1.21
N CYS A 19 6.94 -9.23 2.07
CA CYS A 19 6.30 -10.40 2.61
C CYS A 19 4.88 -10.53 2.08
N ARG A 20 4.44 -11.78 1.91
CA ARG A 20 3.02 -12.10 1.78
C ARG A 20 2.66 -13.02 2.94
N LEU A 21 1.74 -12.55 3.79
CA LEU A 21 1.48 -13.19 5.09
C LEU A 21 2.79 -13.33 5.90
N HIS A 22 3.22 -14.54 6.20
CA HIS A 22 4.43 -14.86 6.96
C HIS A 22 5.63 -15.25 6.09
N ILE A 23 5.48 -15.24 4.76
CA ILE A 23 6.54 -15.68 3.83
C ILE A 23 7.22 -14.45 3.24
N THR A 24 8.55 -14.37 3.38
CA THR A 24 9.38 -13.38 2.67
C THR A 24 9.57 -13.83 1.23
N LEU A 25 9.15 -12.99 0.29
CA LEU A 25 9.26 -13.24 -1.15
C LEU A 25 10.54 -12.61 -1.72
N PHE A 26 10.87 -11.40 -1.25
CA PHE A 26 12.07 -10.66 -1.63
C PHE A 26 12.68 -9.98 -0.40
N SER A 27 14.00 -9.79 -0.39
CA SER A 27 14.74 -9.15 0.70
C SER A 27 15.87 -8.27 0.18
N ASP A 28 16.44 -7.47 1.06
CA ASP A 28 17.58 -6.58 0.79
C ASP A 28 17.33 -5.55 -0.33
N LEU A 29 16.10 -5.07 -0.42
CA LEU A 29 15.71 -4.07 -1.40
C LEU A 29 15.86 -2.65 -0.83
N GLN A 30 16.25 -1.71 -1.68
CA GLN A 30 16.09 -0.28 -1.37
C GLN A 30 14.59 0.05 -1.25
N LEU A 31 14.24 1.00 -0.37
CA LEU A 31 12.85 1.36 -0.09
C LEU A 31 12.02 1.64 -1.35
N GLY A 32 12.52 2.50 -2.24
CA GLY A 32 11.81 2.84 -3.48
C GLY A 32 11.57 1.62 -4.39
N ALA A 33 12.56 0.74 -4.51
CA ALA A 33 12.43 -0.51 -5.27
C ALA A 33 11.44 -1.48 -4.62
N ALA A 34 11.45 -1.62 -3.29
CA ALA A 34 10.51 -2.44 -2.55
C ALA A 34 9.07 -1.97 -2.74
N ILE A 35 8.81 -0.66 -2.65
CA ILE A 35 7.46 -0.09 -2.85
C ILE A 35 6.97 -0.35 -4.27
N LYS A 36 7.82 -0.11 -5.27
CA LYS A 36 7.46 -0.32 -6.67
C LYS A 36 7.12 -1.78 -6.93
N LEU A 37 8.00 -2.70 -6.55
CA LEU A 37 7.81 -4.13 -6.76
C LEU A 37 6.56 -4.65 -6.02
N ALA A 38 6.34 -4.23 -4.77
CA ALA A 38 5.15 -4.64 -4.02
C ALA A 38 3.84 -4.18 -4.67
N ARG A 39 3.81 -2.95 -5.22
CA ARG A 39 2.65 -2.46 -5.98
C ARG A 39 2.42 -3.24 -7.27
N GLU A 40 3.48 -3.53 -8.01
CA GLU A 40 3.42 -4.33 -9.24
C GLU A 40 2.88 -5.74 -8.96
N MET A 41 3.36 -6.38 -7.89
CA MET A 41 2.86 -7.70 -7.46
C MET A 41 1.39 -7.65 -7.02
N ALA A 42 1.00 -6.65 -6.22
CA ALA A 42 -0.38 -6.51 -5.78
C ALA A 42 -1.33 -6.29 -6.96
N ARG A 43 -0.89 -5.49 -7.96
CA ARG A 43 -1.62 -5.26 -9.19
C ARG A 43 -1.73 -6.54 -10.04
N ASP A 44 -0.63 -7.29 -10.21
CA ASP A 44 -0.64 -8.55 -10.96
C ASP A 44 -1.60 -9.56 -10.32
N GLU A 45 -1.51 -9.77 -9.00
CA GLU A 45 -2.42 -10.67 -8.28
C GLU A 45 -3.90 -10.27 -8.46
N PHE A 46 -4.20 -8.96 -8.41
CA PHE A 46 -5.56 -8.48 -8.65
C PHE A 46 -6.01 -8.71 -10.09
N GLN A 47 -5.19 -8.37 -11.08
CA GLN A 47 -5.53 -8.47 -12.50
C GLN A 47 -5.59 -9.92 -13.00
N ARG A 48 -4.66 -10.77 -12.53
CA ARG A 48 -4.49 -12.15 -13.00
C ARG A 48 -5.39 -13.13 -12.27
N LEU A 49 -5.63 -12.93 -10.97
CA LEU A 49 -6.38 -13.86 -10.12
C LEU A 49 -7.72 -13.30 -9.60
N GLY A 50 -8.03 -12.03 -9.84
CA GLY A 50 -9.26 -11.40 -9.33
C GLY A 50 -9.32 -11.38 -7.80
N ARG A 51 -8.16 -11.32 -7.13
CA ARG A 51 -8.09 -11.24 -5.65
C ARG A 51 -7.86 -9.82 -5.24
N GLU A 52 -8.68 -9.32 -4.31
CA GLU A 52 -8.43 -8.00 -3.72
C GLU A 52 -7.09 -8.00 -3.01
N THR A 53 -6.30 -6.96 -3.24
CA THR A 53 -4.95 -6.86 -2.71
C THR A 53 -4.69 -5.52 -2.05
N ARG A 54 -3.81 -5.49 -1.06
CA ARG A 54 -3.35 -4.27 -0.39
C ARG A 54 -1.86 -4.33 -0.14
N VAL A 55 -1.20 -3.19 -0.30
CA VAL A 55 0.21 -3.01 0.02
C VAL A 55 0.32 -2.19 1.30
N GLU A 56 0.96 -2.75 2.31
CA GLU A 56 1.14 -2.16 3.62
C GLU A 56 2.62 -1.95 3.95
N MET A 57 2.90 -0.95 4.78
CA MET A 57 4.22 -0.63 5.30
C MET A 57 4.09 -0.13 6.74
N PRO A 58 5.00 -0.50 7.66
CA PRO A 58 5.08 0.14 8.96
C PRO A 58 5.46 1.62 8.80
N GLY A 59 4.59 2.52 9.23
CA GLY A 59 4.89 3.93 9.41
C GLY A 59 5.33 4.25 10.84
N PRO A 60 5.69 5.51 11.12
CA PRO A 60 6.21 5.92 12.43
C PRO A 60 5.25 5.67 13.60
N SER A 61 3.94 5.79 13.37
CA SER A 61 2.89 5.65 14.39
C SER A 61 1.82 4.62 14.04
N SER A 62 1.72 4.22 12.77
CA SER A 62 0.70 3.28 12.29
C SER A 62 1.10 2.64 10.97
N THR A 63 0.43 1.56 10.60
CA THR A 63 0.58 0.94 9.29
C THR A 63 0.05 1.86 8.19
N LEU A 64 0.93 2.19 7.24
CA LEU A 64 0.62 2.95 6.04
C LEU A 64 0.17 2.02 4.92
N VAL A 65 -0.81 2.48 4.16
CA VAL A 65 -1.33 1.80 2.98
C VAL A 65 -0.75 2.47 1.76
N LEU A 66 0.06 1.75 1.01
CA LEU A 66 0.67 2.31 -0.18
C LEU A 66 -0.25 2.16 -1.39
N ALA A 67 -0.98 1.04 -1.48
CA ALA A 67 -1.93 0.75 -2.54
C ALA A 67 -3.02 -0.21 -2.06
N SER A 68 -4.19 -0.13 -2.67
CA SER A 68 -5.31 -1.05 -2.46
C SER A 68 -6.01 -1.26 -3.80
N TYR A 69 -6.20 -2.52 -4.19
CA TYR A 69 -6.89 -2.93 -5.40
C TYR A 69 -8.09 -3.78 -4.99
N THR A 70 -9.29 -3.25 -5.15
CA THR A 70 -10.55 -3.89 -4.77
C THR A 70 -11.53 -3.84 -5.95
N HIS A 71 -12.51 -4.73 -5.98
CA HIS A 71 -13.48 -4.78 -7.08
C HIS A 71 -14.52 -3.65 -7.02
N GLY A 72 -14.54 -2.89 -5.91
CA GLY A 72 -15.62 -1.95 -5.59
C GLY A 72 -15.22 -0.51 -5.32
N ALA A 73 -13.98 -0.08 -5.55
CA ALA A 73 -13.65 1.34 -5.35
C ALA A 73 -12.52 1.86 -6.26
N VAL A 74 -12.89 2.65 -7.26
CA VAL A 74 -12.03 3.73 -7.75
C VAL A 74 -12.05 4.83 -6.67
N THR A 75 -11.29 4.65 -5.59
CA THR A 75 -11.09 5.72 -4.63
C THR A 75 -10.03 6.66 -5.18
N HIS A 76 -10.49 7.79 -5.71
CA HIS A 76 -9.65 8.97 -5.89
C HIS A 76 -8.96 9.27 -4.56
N ALA A 77 -7.63 9.39 -4.58
CA ALA A 77 -6.81 9.71 -3.43
C ALA A 77 -7.44 10.87 -2.62
N GLN A 78 -7.70 10.65 -1.33
CA GLN A 78 -8.06 11.72 -0.42
C GLN A 78 -6.83 12.63 -0.24
N GLY A 79 -6.80 13.69 -1.04
CA GLY A 79 -6.01 14.88 -0.75
C GLY A 79 -6.55 15.51 0.52
N THR A 80 -5.71 15.56 1.54
CA THR A 80 -5.92 16.40 2.72
C THR A 80 -5.75 17.87 2.31
N THR A 81 -6.84 18.58 2.06
CA THR A 81 -6.79 20.04 1.99
C THR A 81 -8.00 20.67 2.66
N GLY A 82 -7.76 21.16 3.88
CA GLY A 82 -8.22 22.46 4.37
C GLY A 82 -9.71 22.79 4.25
N GLN A 83 -10.44 22.51 5.31
CA GLN A 83 -11.71 23.16 5.64
C GLN A 83 -11.50 24.67 5.83
N GLY A 84 -11.64 25.43 4.74
CA GLY A 84 -11.63 26.89 4.72
C GLY A 84 -13.06 27.45 4.66
N ARG A 85 -13.48 28.10 5.74
CA ARG A 85 -14.74 28.83 5.91
C ARG A 85 -14.94 29.85 4.78
N GLY A 86 -16.04 29.75 4.05
CA GLY A 86 -16.61 30.83 3.24
C GLY A 86 -17.97 31.21 3.82
N VAL A 87 -17.98 32.27 4.63
CA VAL A 87 -19.17 32.87 5.25
C VAL A 87 -19.95 33.66 4.19
N LEU A 88 -21.28 33.63 4.30
CA LEU A 88 -22.24 34.41 3.52
C LEU A 88 -21.96 35.92 3.58
N ALA A 89 -22.05 36.59 2.43
CA ALA A 89 -22.44 38.00 2.27
C ALA A 89 -22.62 38.24 0.75
N ALA A 90 -23.59 38.96 0.22
CA ALA A 90 -24.88 39.48 0.68
C ALA A 90 -25.71 39.69 -0.61
#